data_AF-A0A1C5TUU9-F1
#
_entry.id   AF-A0A1C5TUU9-F1
#
_cell.length_a   1.000
_cell.length_b   1.000
_cell.length_c   1.000
_cell.angle_alpha   90.00
_cell.angle_beta   90.00
_cell.angle_gamma   90.00
#
_symmetry.space_group_name_H-M   'P 1'
#
loop_
_entity.id
_entity.type
_entity.pdbx_description
1 polymer ?
#
loop_
_entity_poly.entity_id
_entity_poly.type
_entity_poly.pdbx_seq_one_letter_code
_entity_poly.pdbx_strand_id
1 'polypeptide(L)' 'MNKSKKEYIVYDKQENVVMLGTSNEITKKLGITIGTFYSYVSRGDLSKSNYKIFAVS' A
#
# COMPACT_ATOMS: atom_id res chain seq x y z
N MET A 1 21.72 -11.99 -6.57
CA MET A 1 21.23 -10.69 -6.07
C MET A 1 19.82 -10.90 -5.52
N ASN A 2 19.67 -11.09 -4.21
CA ASN A 2 18.34 -11.14 -3.59
C ASN A 2 17.71 -9.75 -3.79
N LYS A 3 16.79 -9.62 -4.75
CA LYS A 3 15.94 -8.43 -4.84
C LYS A 3 15.16 -8.39 -3.52
N SER A 4 15.60 -7.56 -2.57
CA SER A 4 14.84 -7.29 -1.37
C SER A 4 13.41 -6.98 -1.80
N LYS A 5 12.45 -7.77 -1.33
CA LYS A 5 11.05 -7.54 -1.72
C LYS A 5 10.68 -6.17 -1.19
N LYS A 6 10.22 -5.30 -2.09
CA LYS A 6 9.85 -3.93 -1.73
C LYS A 6 8.69 -3.98 -0.75
N GLU A 7 8.88 -3.41 0.42
CA GLU A 7 7.87 -3.32 1.47
C GLU A 7 7.13 -1.99 1.37
N TYR A 8 5.89 -2.00 1.87
CA TYR A 8 5.00 -0.87 1.83
C TYR A 8 4.24 -0.77 3.14
N ILE A 9 4.04 0.46 3.59
CA ILE A 9 3.20 0.79 4.73
C ILE A 9 1.89 1.38 4.25
N VAL A 10 0.79 0.93 4.85
CA VAL A 10 -0.57 1.32 4.52
C VAL A 10 -1.15 2.09 5.70
N TYR A 11 -1.71 3.26 5.41
CA TYR A 11 -2.49 4.06 6.35
C TYR A 11 -3.95 4.11 5.93
N ASP A 12 -4.86 4.13 6.90
CA ASP A 12 -6.27 4.41 6.65
C ASP A 12 -6.54 5.93 6.50
N LYS A 13 -7.81 6.30 6.35
CA LYS A 13 -8.22 7.72 6.24
C LYS A 13 -7.97 8.55 7.49
N GLN A 14 -7.79 7.92 8.64
CA GLN A 14 -7.51 8.57 9.93
C GLN A 14 -6.00 8.61 10.21
N GLU A 15 -5.17 8.26 9.22
CA GLU A 15 -3.71 8.18 9.32
C GLU A 15 -3.22 7.11 10.31
N ASN A 16 -4.06 6.11 10.64
CA ASN A 16 -3.62 4.96 11.42
C ASN A 16 -2.91 3.95 10.53
N VAL A 17 -1.85 3.34 11.04
CA VAL A 17 -1.16 2.24 10.36
C VAL A 17 -2.08 1.01 10.33
N VAL A 18 -2.39 0.56 9.13
CA VAL A 18 -3.18 -0.66 8.88
C VAL A 18 -2.27 -1.88 8.77
N MET A 19 -1.14 -1.74 8.07
CA MET A 19 -0.25 -2.85 7.72
C MET A 19 1.10 -2.37 7.20
N LEU A 20 2.15 -3.13 7.51
CA LEU A 20 3.43 -3.15 6.79
C LEU A 20 3.55 -4.51 6.08
N GLY A 21 3.95 -4.51 4.81
CA GLY A 21 4.22 -5.75 4.10
C GLY A 21 4.44 -5.58 2.59
N THR A 22 4.49 -6.68 1.88
CA THR A 22 4.66 -6.68 0.42
C THR A 22 3.35 -6.33 -0.29
N SER A 23 3.46 -5.93 -1.56
CA SER A 23 2.29 -5.64 -2.40
C SER A 23 1.28 -6.80 -2.49
N ASN A 24 1.77 -8.05 -2.49
CA ASN A 24 0.90 -9.23 -2.51
C ASN A 24 0.15 -9.44 -1.18
N GLU A 25 0.78 -9.17 -0.04
CA GLU A 25 0.12 -9.28 1.27
C GLU A 25 -0.94 -8.19 1.44
N ILE A 26 -0.61 -6.96 1.03
CA ILE A 26 -1.52 -5.82 1.11
C ILE A 26 -2.73 -6.01 0.21
N THR A 27 -2.53 -6.40 -1.05
CA THR A 27 -3.64 -6.64 -1.98
C THR A 27 -4.60 -7.72 -1.47
N LYS A 28 -4.07 -8.81 -0.91
CA LYS A 28 -4.87 -9.86 -0.26
C LYS A 28 -5.62 -9.34 0.97
N LYS A 29 -4.95 -8.59 1.85
CA LYS A 29 -5.55 -8.06 3.08
C LYS A 29 -6.66 -7.05 2.80
N LEU A 30 -6.45 -6.16 1.83
CA LEU A 30 -7.40 -5.09 1.48
C LEU A 30 -8.48 -5.54 0.48
N GLY A 31 -8.35 -6.73 -0.13
CA GLY A 31 -9.27 -7.20 -1.15
C GLY A 31 -9.24 -6.36 -2.44
N ILE A 32 -8.08 -5.80 -2.79
CA ILE A 32 -7.90 -4.96 -3.98
C ILE A 32 -6.99 -5.62 -5.02
N THR A 33 -7.14 -5.23 -6.28
CA THR A 33 -6.24 -5.69 -7.35
C THR A 33 -4.86 -5.05 -7.24
N ILE A 34 -3.84 -5.68 -7.83
CA ILE A 34 -2.49 -5.13 -7.90
C ILE A 34 -2.43 -3.79 -8.67
N GLY A 35 -3.31 -3.60 -9.66
CA GLY A 35 -3.44 -2.33 -10.37
C GLY A 35 -3.97 -1.20 -9.48
N THR A 36 -4.99 -1.50 -8.67
CA THR A 36 -5.51 -0.55 -7.68
C THR A 36 -4.45 -0.21 -6.64
N PHE A 37 -3.69 -1.20 -6.17
CA PHE A 37 -2.57 -0.99 -5.25
C PHE A 37 -1.55 0.02 -5.80
N TYR A 38 -1.05 -0.18 -7.03
CA TYR A 38 -0.08 0.76 -7.61
C TYR A 38 -0.69 2.13 -7.92
N SER A 39 -1.98 2.20 -8.23
CA SER A 39 -2.71 3.47 -8.35
C SER A 39 -2.69 4.25 -7.03
N TYR A 40 -2.88 3.58 -5.89
CA TYR A 40 -2.81 4.22 -4.56
C TYR A 40 -1.40 4.65 -4.20
N VAL A 41 -0.39 3.82 -4.48
CA VAL A 41 1.02 4.17 -4.29
C VAL A 41 1.40 5.40 -5.11
N SER A 42 0.91 5.51 -6.35
CA SER A 42 1.22 6.63 -7.26
C SER A 42 0.54 7.95 -6.85
N ARG A 43 -0.68 7.89 -6.33
CA ARG A 43 -1.45 9.09 -5.95
C ARG A 43 -0.92 9.78 -4.69
N GLY A 44 -0.46 9.01 -3.71
CA GLY A 44 0.12 9.55 -2.47
C GLY A 44 -0.83 10.33 -1.56
N ASP A 45 -2.13 10.41 -1.88
CA ASP A 45 -3.13 11.15 -1.12
C ASP A 45 -4.45 10.38 -0.92
N LEU A 46 -5.19 10.76 0.13
CA LEU A 46 -6.44 10.12 0.56
C LEU A 46 -7.69 10.71 -0.13
N SER A 47 -7.53 11.72 -0.99
CA SER A 47 -8.67 12.46 -1.56
C SER A 47 -9.60 11.57 -2.41
N LYS A 48 -9.06 10.49 -2.99
CA LYS A 48 -9.78 9.54 -3.85
C LYS A 48 -9.59 8.07 -3.47
N SER A 49 -9.06 7.79 -2.27
CA SER A 49 -8.73 6.45 -1.80
C SER A 49 -9.10 6.26 -0.34
N ASN A 50 -9.47 5.04 0.06
CA ASN A 50 -9.63 4.69 1.47
C ASN A 50 -8.30 4.46 2.18
N TYR A 51 -7.21 4.35 1.42
CA TYR A 51 -5.88 4.03 1.93
C TYR A 51 -4.79 4.89 1.29
N LYS A 52 -3.78 5.24 2.10
CA LYS A 52 -2.53 5.86 1.66
C LYS A 52 -1.43 4.81 1.75
N ILE A 53 -0.69 4.61 0.66
CA ILE A 53 0.34 3.55 0.61
C ILE A 53 1.67 4.17 0.24
N PHE A 54 2.69 3.91 1.07
CA PHE A 54 4.04 4.37 0.83
C PHE A 54 5.01 3.20 0.74
N ALA A 55 6.00 3.31 -0.14
CA ALA A 55 7.12 2.38 -0.15
C ALA A 55 8.02 2.67 1.05
N VAL A 56 8.38 1.63 1.79
CA VAL A 56 9.42 1.69 2.81
C VAL A 56 10.75 1.46 2.09
N SER A 57 11.69 2.41 2.24
CA SER A 57 13.01 2.37 1.59
C SER A 57 13.97 1.45 2.33
#